data_AF-A0A9Q0YMM8-F1
#
_entry.id   AF-A0A9Q0YMM8-F1
#
_cell.length_a   1.000
_cell.length_b   1.000
_cell.length_c   1.000
_cell.angle_alpha   90.00
_cell.angle_beta   90.00
_cell.angle_gamma   90.00
#
_symmetry.space_group_name_H-M   'P 1'
#
loop_
_entity.id
_entity.type
_entity.pdbx_description
1 polymer ?
#
loop_
_entity_poly.entity_id
_entity_poly.type
_entity_poly.pdbx_seq_one_letter_code
_entity_poly.pdbx_strand_id
1 'polypeptide(L)' 'MPFNLDKFVTSPSVEELDSLKKSEIVKVAKHYGIEFQPLMRKDEIKRYVLEYLVDEGVLPLVQYWKQLSLCQLTTHLN' A
#
# COMPACT_ATOMS: atom_id res chain seq x y z
N MET A 1 18.78 -0.57 -1.58
CA MET A 1 18.62 -1.11 -2.95
C MET A 1 17.55 -0.32 -3.68
N PRO A 2 17.66 -0.11 -5.00
CA PRO A 2 16.56 0.48 -5.77
C PRO A 2 15.38 -0.50 -5.84
N PHE A 3 14.16 -0.03 -5.58
CA PHE A 3 12.94 -0.79 -5.82
C PHE A 3 12.82 -1.19 -7.29
N ASN A 4 12.46 -2.46 -7.54
CA ASN A 4 12.21 -3.00 -8.88
C ASN A 4 10.73 -3.36 -9.00
N LEU A 5 10.01 -2.62 -9.84
CA LEU A 5 8.57 -2.78 -10.05
C LEU A 5 8.24 -4.14 -10.66
N ASP A 6 8.99 -4.60 -11.66
CA ASP A 6 8.74 -5.88 -12.35
C ASP A 6 8.86 -7.05 -11.36
N LYS A 7 9.84 -6.97 -10.46
CA LYS A 7 10.03 -7.97 -9.40
C LYS A 7 8.85 -7.98 -8.42
N PHE A 8 8.37 -6.80 -8.02
CA PHE A 8 7.22 -6.68 -7.13
C PHE A 8 5.94 -7.22 -7.78
N VAL A 9 5.70 -6.92 -9.05
CA VAL A 9 4.51 -7.43 -9.77
C VAL A 9 4.54 -8.95 -9.91
N THR A 10 5.74 -9.54 -10.07
CA THR A 10 5.91 -11.00 -10.18
C THR A 10 5.72 -11.72 -8.83
N SER A 11 6.10 -11.08 -7.73
CA SER A 11 6.02 -11.64 -6.39
C SER A 11 5.60 -10.56 -5.39
N PRO A 12 4.33 -10.13 -5.39
CA PRO A 12 3.87 -9.02 -4.57
C PRO A 12 3.90 -9.41 -3.09
N SER A 13 4.43 -8.53 -2.25
CA SER A 13 4.54 -8.72 -0.80
C SER A 13 4.13 -7.46 -0.05
N VAL A 14 3.33 -7.62 1.01
CA VAL A 14 2.94 -6.49 1.88
C VAL A 14 4.14 -5.92 2.62
N GLU A 15 5.09 -6.75 3.04
CA GLU A 15 6.31 -6.26 3.71
C GLU A 15 7.14 -5.39 2.77
N GLU A 16 7.22 -5.77 1.49
CA GLU A 16 7.90 -4.98 0.47
C GLU A 16 7.17 -3.66 0.27
N LEU A 17 5.84 -3.69 0.09
CA LEU A 17 5.01 -2.49 -0.06
C LEU A 17 5.12 -1.53 1.13
N ASP A 18 5.19 -2.05 2.36
CA ASP A 18 5.33 -1.25 3.58
C ASP A 18 6.67 -0.52 3.67
N SER A 19 7.73 -1.16 3.17
CA SER A 19 9.09 -0.62 3.15
C SER A 19 9.32 0.45 2.07
N LEU A 20 8.42 0.55 1.07
CA LEU A 20 8.59 1.46 -0.07
C LEU A 20 8.53 2.93 0.33
N LYS A 21 9.26 3.77 -0.42
CA LYS A 21 9.15 5.23 -0.37
C LYS A 21 7.92 5.71 -1.14
N LYS A 22 7.45 6.93 -0.84
CA LYS A 22 6.28 7.53 -1.53
C LYS A 22 6.42 7.49 -3.06
N SER A 23 7.60 7.83 -3.59
CA SER A 23 7.88 7.79 -5.03
C SER A 23 7.80 6.40 -5.64
N GLU A 24 8.11 5.35 -4.87
CA GLU A 24 8.04 3.95 -5.31
C GLU A 24 6.60 3.44 -5.25
N ILE A 25 5.86 3.79 -4.20
CA ILE A 25 4.41 3.51 -4.09
C ILE A 25 3.65 4.17 -5.25
N VAL A 26 4.00 5.40 -5.63
CA VAL A 26 3.41 6.07 -6.80
C VAL A 26 3.69 5.31 -8.10
N LYS A 27 4.86 4.66 -8.24
CA LYS A 27 5.15 3.82 -9.42
C LYS A 27 4.26 2.59 -9.46
N VAL A 28 4.05 1.94 -8.31
CA VAL A 28 3.12 0.81 -8.18
C VAL A 28 1.71 1.25 -8.53
N ALA A 29 1.23 2.34 -7.93
CA ALA A 29 -0.09 2.90 -8.22
C ALA A 29 -0.28 3.19 -9.72
N LYS A 30 0.71 3.81 -10.37
CA LYS A 30 0.66 4.05 -11.82
C LYS A 30 0.61 2.78 -12.65
N HIS A 31 1.32 1.72 -12.24
CA HIS A 31 1.32 0.44 -12.95
C HIS A 31 -0.06 -0.20 -12.95
N TYR A 32 -0.76 -0.15 -11.82
CA TYR A 32 -2.10 -0.71 -11.65
C TYR A 32 -3.22 0.27 -12.04
N GLY A 33 -2.90 1.47 -12.55
CA GLY A 33 -3.89 2.47 -12.94
C GLY A 33 -4.64 3.12 -11.76
N ILE A 34 -4.06 3.07 -10.56
CA ILE A 34 -4.67 3.60 -9.33
C ILE A 34 -4.50 5.13 -9.30
N GLU A 35 -5.61 5.85 -9.40
CA GLU A 35 -5.65 7.30 -9.24
C GLU A 35 -5.83 7.68 -7.76
N PHE A 36 -5.03 8.63 -7.28
CA PHE A 36 -5.13 9.15 -5.91
C PHE A 36 -4.86 10.66 -5.90
N GLN A 37 -5.30 11.34 -4.85
CA GLN A 37 -5.10 12.79 -4.75
C GLN A 37 -3.62 13.12 -4.50
N PRO A 38 -3.01 14.07 -5.25
CA PRO A 38 -1.57 14.37 -5.14
C PRO A 38 -1.12 14.80 -3.72
N LEU A 39 -2.05 15.39 -2.97
CA LEU A 39 -1.86 15.91 -1.62
C LEU A 39 -1.88 14.82 -0.53
N MET A 40 -2.27 13.59 -0.87
CA MET A 40 -2.34 12.50 0.11
C MET A 40 -0.98 12.20 0.73
N ARG A 41 -1.00 11.87 2.03
CA ARG A 41 0.17 11.45 2.78
C ARG A 41 0.63 10.08 2.29
N LYS A 42 1.90 9.76 2.52
CA LYS A 42 2.50 8.47 2.14
C LYS A 42 1.64 7.29 2.64
N ASP A 43 1.23 7.33 3.90
CA ASP A 43 0.48 6.23 4.53
C ASP A 43 -0.93 6.09 3.97
N GLU A 44 -1.57 7.19 3.57
CA GLU A 44 -2.89 7.17 2.92
C GLU A 44 -2.79 6.55 1.53
N ILE A 45 -1.80 6.96 0.73
CA ILE A 45 -1.56 6.39 -0.60
C ILE A 45 -1.22 4.90 -0.47
N LYS A 46 -0.35 4.55 0.49
CA LYS A 46 0.03 3.16 0.75
C LYS A 46 -1.20 2.32 1.07
N ARG A 47 -2.05 2.80 1.98
CA ARG A 47 -3.29 2.13 2.34
C ARG A 47 -4.16 1.96 1.11
N TYR A 48 -4.43 3.02 0.37
CA TYR A 48 -5.27 2.97 -0.83
C TYR A 48 -4.77 1.95 -1.86
N VAL A 49 -3.46 1.93 -2.12
CA VAL A 49 -2.82 0.94 -3.00
C VAL A 49 -2.95 -0.47 -2.41
N LEU A 50 -2.77 -0.64 -1.10
CA LEU A 50 -2.94 -1.92 -0.43
C LEU A 50 -4.39 -2.45 -0.56
N GLU A 51 -5.43 -1.62 -0.33
CA GLU A 51 -6.83 -2.08 -0.46
C GLU A 51 -7.09 -2.50 -1.90
N TYR A 52 -6.69 -1.68 -2.88
CA TYR A 52 -6.86 -2.01 -4.29
C TYR A 52 -6.18 -3.32 -4.68
N LEU A 53 -4.92 -3.53 -4.28
CA LEU A 53 -4.19 -4.76 -4.60
C LEU A 53 -4.79 -6.01 -3.94
N VAL A 54 -5.43 -5.85 -2.78
CA VAL A 54 -6.15 -6.95 -2.13
C VAL A 54 -7.48 -7.22 -2.82
N ASP A 55 -8.22 -6.18 -3.20
CA ASP A 55 -9.49 -6.29 -3.91
C ASP A 55 -9.33 -6.93 -5.30
N GLU A 56 -8.24 -6.59 -6.01
CA GLU A 56 -7.87 -7.22 -7.29
C GLU A 56 -7.27 -8.63 -7.13
N GLY A 57 -7.10 -9.12 -5.90
CA GLY A 57 -6.54 -10.44 -5.62
C GLY A 57 -5.03 -10.58 -5.88
N VAL A 58 -4.32 -9.45 -6.04
CA VAL A 58 -2.86 -9.40 -6.19
C VAL A 58 -2.17 -9.71 -4.86
N LEU A 59 -2.71 -9.22 -3.75
CA LEU A 59 -2.21 -9.46 -2.40
C LEU A 59 -3.20 -10.29 -1.55
N PRO A 60 -2.72 -11.14 -0.64
CA PRO A 60 -3.59 -11.95 0.21
C PRO A 60 -4.29 -11.11 1.29
N LEU A 61 -5.62 -11.29 1.43
CA LEU A 61 -6.50 -10.64 2.42
C LEU A 61 -6.00 -10.69 3.88
N VAL A 62 -5.23 -11.73 4.23
CA VAL A 62 -4.76 -11.98 5.62
C VAL A 62 -3.82 -10.88 6.12
N GLN A 63 -3.13 -10.17 5.23
CA GLN A 63 -2.14 -9.15 5.61
C GLN A 63 -2.76 -7.76 5.82
N TYR A 64 -4.02 -7.57 5.43
CA TYR A 64 -4.74 -6.30 5.47
C TYR A 64 -5.11 -5.84 6.90
N TRP A 65 -5.50 -6.79 7.75
CA TRP A 65 -6.09 -6.50 9.08
C TRP A 65 -5.07 -6.19 10.18
N LYS A 66 -3.78 -6.55 10.00
CA LYS A 66 -2.71 -6.18 10.94
C LYS A 66 -2.41 -4.68 10.94
N GLN A 67 -2.70 -3.98 9.85
CA GLN A 67 -2.37 -2.56 9.69
C GLN A 67 -3.55 -1.64 10.07
N LEU A 68 -4.79 -2.08 9.79
CA LEU A 68 -6.02 -1.39 10.17
C LEU A 68 -6.26 -1.35 11.70
N SER A 69 -5.86 -2.39 12.42
CA SER A 69 -6.03 -2.49 13.87
C SER A 69 -5.17 -1.49 14.66
N LEU A 70 -4.06 -1.00 14.10
CA LEU A 70 -3.23 0.04 14.73
C LEU A 70 -3.79 1.47 14.53
N CYS A 71 -4.60 1.70 13.48
CA CYS A 71 -5.17 3.02 13.22
C CYS A 71 -6.47 3.31 14.01
N GLN A 72 -7.18 2.29 14.51
CA GLN A 72 -8.41 2.51 15.28
C GLN A 72 -8.19 2.81 16.78
N LEU A 73 -6.96 2.69 17.28
CA LEU A 73 -6.65 2.93 18.71
C LEU A 73 -6.28 4.38 19.05
N THR A 74 -6.22 5.30 18.09
CA THR A 74 -5.84 6.70 18.35
C THR A 74 -6.99 7.71 18.22
N THR A 75 -8.23 7.28 17.96
CA THR A 75 -9.39 8.18 17.82
C THR A 75 -10.33 8.19 19.04
N HIS A 76 -9.93 7.60 20.17
CA HIS A 76 -10.67 7.76 21.43
C HIS A 76 -9.71 7.80 22.61
N LEU A 77 -9.25 9.01 22.96
CA LEU A 77 -8.87 9.45 24.31
C LEU A 77 -8.79 10.97 24.26
N ASN A 78 -9.97 11.59 24.34
CA ASN A 78 -10.17 12.91 24.94
C ASN A 78 -10.29 12.71 26.46
#